data_AF-A0A176S486-F1
#
_entry.id   AF-A0A176S486-F1
#
_cell.length_a   1.000
_cell.length_b   1.000
_cell.length_c   1.000
_cell.angle_alpha   90.00
_cell.angle_beta   90.00
_cell.angle_gamma   90.00
#
_symmetry.space_group_name_H-M   'P 1'
#
loop_
_entity.id
_entity.type
_entity.pdbx_description
1 polymer ?
#
loop_
_entity_poly.entity_id
_entity_poly.type
_entity_poly.pdbx_seq_one_letter_code
_entity_poly.pdbx_strand_id
1 'polypeptide(L)'
;MTENGGEATITVTRSGDSAISVDYATSDDTASAAPCHNDYTATTGTLNWANGDSANKTFTINLNDDNLFENDETLIIILSNPTGIELGTPDTAVLTITDNDSPSTSFDCTTITGIPSTECSALISLYSYTKGSQWRNNTGWKTTNTPCNWYGVTCENGHVTRLNLQYNRLNGTISWMLESLSQLKVLALNNNEIGGNIPSGIWNLDNLRYINLANNQLRGSIPTEMGHLSQLQSLLLGNNNLHGDIPVSLVNLNNLSGLSLDINHLEAHDPALIPWLNNHNPSWEKTQTPP
;
A
#
# COMPACT_ATOMS: atom_id res chain seq x y z
N MET A 1 13.37 11.69 4.76
CA MET A 1 13.13 13.04 5.33
C MET A 1 12.00 12.89 6.31
N THR A 2 12.07 13.49 7.50
CA THR A 2 10.95 13.42 8.44
C THR A 2 9.77 14.23 7.92
N GLU A 3 8.56 13.73 8.16
CA GLU A 3 7.31 14.33 7.72
C GLU A 3 7.17 15.78 8.24
N ASN A 4 7.44 16.01 9.52
CA ASN A 4 7.53 17.33 10.17
C ASN A 4 8.72 18.20 9.72
N GLY A 5 9.56 17.69 8.81
CA GLY A 5 10.66 18.44 8.20
C GLY A 5 10.16 19.55 7.27
N GLY A 6 8.88 19.49 6.85
CA GLY A 6 8.18 20.49 6.05
C GLY A 6 8.53 20.47 4.57
N GLU A 7 9.82 20.38 4.21
CA GLU A 7 10.26 20.34 2.81
C GLU A 7 11.43 19.37 2.59
N ALA A 8 11.38 18.62 1.49
CA ALA A 8 12.49 17.85 0.96
C ALA A 8 13.12 18.60 -0.23
N THR A 9 14.42 18.91 -0.16
CA THR A 9 15.16 19.53 -1.28
C THR A 9 15.79 18.47 -2.17
N ILE A 10 15.39 18.44 -3.44
CA ILE A 10 15.92 17.52 -4.44
C ILE A 10 16.96 18.24 -5.28
N THR A 11 18.13 17.61 -5.47
CA THR A 11 19.21 18.15 -6.32
C THR A 11 19.31 17.37 -7.62
N VAL A 12 19.12 18.06 -8.74
CA VAL A 12 19.33 17.49 -10.07
C VAL A 12 20.75 17.86 -10.52
N THR A 13 21.57 16.82 -10.67
CA THR A 13 22.95 16.96 -11.12
C THR A 13 23.05 16.96 -12.63
N ARG A 14 24.05 17.67 -13.15
CA ARG A 14 24.28 17.80 -14.57
C ARG A 14 25.73 17.54 -14.93
N SER A 15 25.95 16.92 -16.09
CA SER A 15 27.24 16.87 -16.77
C SER A 15 27.22 17.70 -18.07
N GLY A 16 28.22 18.55 -18.27
CA GLY A 16 28.35 19.44 -19.45
C GLY A 16 27.83 20.87 -19.21
N ASP A 17 27.91 21.71 -20.23
CA ASP A 17 27.65 23.16 -20.16
C ASP A 17 26.81 23.71 -21.31
N SER A 18 26.26 22.87 -22.19
CA SER A 18 25.34 23.30 -23.25
C SER A 18 24.03 23.87 -22.69
N ALA A 19 23.19 24.54 -23.47
CA ALA A 19 21.84 24.88 -22.99
C ALA A 19 20.92 23.64 -23.02
N ILE A 20 20.23 23.33 -21.91
CA ILE A 20 19.26 22.22 -21.81
C ILE A 20 18.09 22.58 -20.88
N SER A 21 17.02 21.80 -20.99
CA SER A 21 15.95 21.73 -20.01
C SER A 21 15.63 20.28 -19.67
N VAL A 22 15.09 20.06 -18.47
CA VAL A 22 14.49 18.77 -18.07
C VAL A 22 13.25 19.05 -17.23
N ASP A 23 12.19 18.30 -17.48
CA ASP A 23 10.99 18.34 -16.66
C ASP A 23 11.15 17.40 -15.46
N TYR A 24 10.52 17.74 -14.35
CA TYR A 24 10.40 16.87 -13.19
C TYR A 24 8.94 16.74 -12.77
N ALA A 25 8.60 15.58 -12.22
CA ALA A 25 7.31 15.33 -11.59
C ALA A 25 7.48 14.34 -10.43
N THR A 26 6.66 14.48 -9.40
CA THR A 26 6.45 13.46 -8.38
C THR A 26 5.38 12.48 -8.84
N SER A 27 5.51 11.22 -8.42
CA SER A 27 4.52 10.17 -8.56
C SER A 27 4.34 9.50 -7.21
N ASP A 28 3.10 9.18 -6.87
CA ASP A 28 2.77 8.38 -5.69
C ASP A 28 3.46 7.01 -5.78
N ASP A 29 3.84 6.48 -4.62
CA ASP A 29 4.28 5.09 -4.44
C ASP A 29 3.57 4.52 -3.20
N THR A 30 4.23 4.42 -2.03
CA THR A 30 3.49 4.13 -0.79
C THR A 30 2.94 5.39 -0.14
N ALA A 31 3.64 6.53 -0.29
CA ALA A 31 3.14 7.85 0.02
C ALA A 31 2.28 8.38 -1.13
N SER A 32 1.28 9.18 -0.78
CA SER A 32 0.25 9.71 -1.68
C SER A 32 -0.03 11.19 -1.45
N ALA A 33 -0.15 11.93 -2.55
CA ALA A 33 -0.60 13.32 -2.50
C ALA A 33 -2.12 13.41 -2.26
N ALA A 34 -2.58 14.60 -1.85
CA ALA A 34 -4.01 14.87 -1.70
C ALA A 34 -4.82 14.43 -2.93
N PRO A 35 -6.02 13.84 -2.74
CA PRO A 35 -6.78 13.77 -1.49
C PRO A 35 -6.55 12.47 -0.68
N CYS A 36 -5.62 11.61 -1.07
CA CYS A 36 -5.35 10.33 -0.43
C CYS A 36 -4.16 10.47 0.51
N HIS A 37 -4.35 10.18 1.82
CA HIS A 37 -3.45 10.37 2.99
C HIS A 37 -2.82 11.77 3.15
N ASN A 38 -2.50 12.43 2.03
CA ASN A 38 -1.98 13.78 1.92
C ASN A 38 -0.60 13.89 2.55
N ASP A 39 0.28 12.95 2.27
CA ASP A 39 1.62 12.80 2.86
C ASP A 39 2.60 13.84 2.27
N TYR A 40 2.35 14.23 1.02
CA TYR A 40 3.13 15.26 0.33
C TYR A 40 2.28 16.07 -0.67
N THR A 41 2.82 17.19 -1.15
CA THR A 41 2.20 17.97 -2.23
C THR A 41 2.77 17.56 -3.59
N ALA A 42 1.92 17.04 -4.48
CA ALA A 42 2.30 16.71 -5.85
C ALA A 42 2.98 17.92 -6.53
N THR A 43 4.19 17.70 -7.04
CA THR A 43 5.09 18.76 -7.49
C THR A 43 5.62 18.46 -8.89
N THR A 44 5.52 19.44 -9.80
CA THR A 44 6.06 19.35 -11.16
C THR A 44 6.64 20.70 -11.61
N GLY A 45 7.55 20.67 -12.57
CA GLY A 45 8.13 21.86 -13.18
C GLY A 45 9.23 21.54 -14.18
N THR A 46 9.94 22.58 -14.61
CA THR A 46 11.05 22.47 -15.57
C THR A 46 12.28 23.16 -15.03
N LEU A 47 13.41 22.45 -15.00
CA LEU A 47 14.72 23.02 -14.71
C LEU A 47 15.40 23.42 -16.02
N ASN A 48 15.95 24.64 -16.06
CA ASN A 48 16.54 25.22 -17.26
C ASN A 48 17.98 25.65 -17.00
N TRP A 49 18.92 25.14 -17.80
CA TRP A 49 20.32 25.56 -17.81
C TRP A 49 20.62 26.37 -19.06
N ALA A 50 21.24 27.53 -18.86
CA ALA A 50 21.74 28.34 -19.97
C ALA A 50 23.07 27.76 -20.50
N ASN A 51 23.49 28.21 -21.68
CA ASN A 51 24.80 27.88 -22.20
C ASN A 51 25.91 28.43 -21.28
N GLY A 52 26.84 27.57 -20.87
CA GLY A 52 27.87 27.84 -19.85
C GLY A 52 27.42 27.55 -18.41
N ASP A 53 26.15 27.22 -18.17
CA ASP A 53 25.64 26.89 -16.83
C ASP A 53 25.88 25.41 -16.52
N SER A 54 26.89 25.16 -15.69
CA SER A 54 27.30 23.84 -15.20
C SER A 54 26.89 23.57 -13.75
N ALA A 55 26.15 24.49 -13.11
CA ALA A 55 25.75 24.32 -11.71
C ALA A 55 24.57 23.35 -11.59
N ASN A 56 24.51 22.58 -10.51
CA ASN A 56 23.33 21.78 -10.18
C ASN A 56 22.13 22.70 -9.90
N LYS A 57 20.93 22.20 -10.16
CA LYS A 57 19.68 22.90 -9.82
C LYS A 57 18.87 22.08 -8.82
N THR A 58 18.02 22.77 -8.08
CA THR A 58 17.20 22.17 -7.03
C THR A 58 15.74 22.54 -7.18
N PHE A 59 14.87 21.68 -6.68
CA PHE A 59 13.46 21.99 -6.42
C PHE A 59 13.09 21.39 -5.05
N THR A 60 11.98 21.84 -4.48
CA THR A 60 11.47 21.36 -3.19
C THR A 60 10.17 20.59 -3.37
N ILE A 61 9.94 19.62 -2.50
CA ILE A 61 8.69 18.88 -2.37
C ILE A 61 8.20 19.14 -0.93
N ASN A 62 6.98 19.65 -0.79
CA ASN A 62 6.40 19.87 0.54
C ASN A 62 5.93 18.54 1.13
N LEU A 63 6.38 18.26 2.35
CA LEU A 63 5.91 17.14 3.16
C LEU A 63 4.84 17.67 4.12
N ASN A 64 3.74 16.96 4.24
CA ASN A 64 2.62 17.39 5.06
C ASN A 64 2.60 16.55 6.33
N ASP A 65 2.78 17.19 7.48
CA ASP A 65 2.76 16.57 8.81
C ASP A 65 1.32 16.37 9.29
N ASP A 66 0.97 15.16 9.71
CA ASP A 66 -0.31 14.87 10.36
C ASP A 66 -0.18 14.43 11.84
N ASN A 67 -1.08 13.57 12.35
CA ASN A 67 -1.02 13.03 13.72
C ASN A 67 -1.30 11.52 13.73
N LEU A 68 -1.25 10.87 12.56
CA LEU A 68 -1.50 9.46 12.34
C LEU A 68 -0.14 8.76 12.33
N PHE A 69 -0.03 7.66 13.07
CA PHE A 69 1.21 6.90 13.11
C PHE A 69 1.34 5.91 11.95
N GLU A 70 2.02 6.32 10.90
CA GLU A 70 2.18 5.59 9.65
C GLU A 70 3.55 4.91 9.57
N ASN A 71 3.80 4.25 8.44
CA ASN A 71 5.11 3.62 8.18
C ASN A 71 6.05 4.66 7.56
N ASP A 72 7.33 4.33 7.44
CA ASP A 72 8.14 5.06 6.47
C ASP A 72 7.55 4.81 5.07
N GLU A 73 7.20 5.88 4.37
CA GLU A 73 6.58 5.83 3.06
C GLU A 73 7.50 6.37 1.97
N THR A 74 7.28 5.98 0.74
CA THR A 74 8.08 6.40 -0.41
C THR A 74 7.24 7.10 -1.46
N LEU A 75 7.83 8.08 -2.13
CA LEU A 75 7.32 8.61 -3.40
C LEU A 75 8.42 8.60 -4.46
N ILE A 76 8.02 8.55 -5.73
CA ILE A 76 8.93 8.49 -6.86
C ILE A 76 9.07 9.88 -7.47
N ILE A 77 10.30 10.27 -7.79
CA ILE A 77 10.65 11.46 -8.52
C ILE A 77 11.07 11.03 -9.92
N ILE A 78 10.50 11.64 -10.95
CA ILE A 78 10.72 11.28 -12.36
C ILE A 78 11.27 12.49 -13.10
N LEU A 79 12.37 12.32 -13.83
CA LEU A 79 12.85 13.27 -14.83
C LEU A 79 12.35 12.89 -16.22
N SER A 80 11.94 13.88 -17.03
CA SER A 80 11.39 13.63 -18.37
C SER A 80 11.66 14.78 -19.34
N ASN A 81 11.34 14.55 -20.62
CA ASN A 81 11.42 15.53 -21.71
C ASN A 81 12.74 16.34 -21.79
N PRO A 82 13.91 15.68 -21.78
CA PRO A 82 15.17 16.41 -21.91
C PRO A 82 15.25 17.11 -23.29
N THR A 83 15.77 18.33 -23.32
CA THR A 83 16.11 19.00 -24.59
C THR A 83 17.61 18.94 -24.85
N GLY A 84 18.00 18.49 -26.05
CA GLY A 84 19.39 18.55 -26.52
C GLY A 84 20.37 17.54 -25.88
N ILE A 85 19.89 16.63 -25.03
CA ILE A 85 20.67 15.56 -24.39
C ILE A 85 19.81 14.29 -24.16
N GLU A 86 20.44 13.22 -23.73
CA GLU A 86 19.79 12.03 -23.15
C GLU A 86 19.77 12.13 -21.61
N LEU A 87 18.75 11.57 -20.96
CA LEU A 87 18.71 11.45 -19.50
C LEU A 87 19.78 10.46 -19.03
N GLY A 88 20.40 10.76 -17.89
CA GLY A 88 21.26 9.81 -17.19
C GLY A 88 20.44 8.63 -16.64
N THR A 89 21.14 7.57 -16.22
CA THR A 89 20.53 6.45 -15.51
C THR A 89 21.00 6.45 -14.04
N PRO A 90 20.08 6.36 -13.06
CA PRO A 90 18.62 6.35 -13.21
C PRO A 90 18.04 7.75 -13.50
N ASP A 91 16.95 7.80 -14.26
CA ASP A 91 16.11 8.99 -14.50
C ASP A 91 14.99 9.15 -13.45
N THR A 92 14.94 8.22 -12.51
CA THR A 92 14.06 8.23 -11.35
C THR A 92 14.83 8.23 -10.04
N ALA A 93 14.22 8.75 -8.98
CA ALA A 93 14.72 8.67 -7.62
C ALA A 93 13.58 8.37 -6.65
N VAL A 94 13.89 7.71 -5.54
CA VAL A 94 12.92 7.42 -4.47
C VAL A 94 13.22 8.32 -3.28
N LEU A 95 12.20 9.05 -2.82
CA LEU A 95 12.26 9.82 -1.59
C LEU A 95 11.45 9.08 -0.51
N THR A 96 12.11 8.73 0.60
CA THR A 96 11.45 8.18 1.79
C THR A 96 11.02 9.31 2.74
N ILE A 97 9.74 9.36 3.08
CA ILE A 97 9.14 10.13 4.17
C ILE A 97 9.15 9.24 5.41
N THR A 98 9.73 9.74 6.50
CA THR A 98 9.76 9.01 7.78
C THR A 98 8.76 9.65 8.73
N ASP A 99 7.76 8.88 9.15
CA ASP A 99 6.72 9.27 10.10
C ASP A 99 7.35 9.69 11.44
N ASN A 100 6.85 10.78 12.03
CA ASN A 100 7.31 11.28 13.33
C ASN A 100 6.27 11.17 14.45
N ASP A 101 5.18 10.48 14.19
CA ASP A 101 4.10 10.30 15.13
C ASP A 101 4.32 9.08 16.01
N SER A 102 3.34 8.80 16.85
CA SER A 102 3.35 7.63 17.73
C SER A 102 1.96 7.02 17.77
N PRO A 103 1.86 5.69 17.88
CA PRO A 103 0.56 5.04 17.90
C PRO A 103 -0.28 5.65 19.02
N SER A 104 -1.52 6.06 18.71
CA SER A 104 -2.46 6.59 19.71
C SER A 104 -2.83 5.49 20.73
N THR A 105 -2.00 5.30 21.76
CA THR A 105 -2.16 4.22 22.74
C THR A 105 -3.20 4.60 23.79
N SER A 106 -4.48 4.50 23.45
CA SER A 106 -5.55 4.47 24.46
C SER A 106 -5.83 3.06 24.99
N PHE A 107 -5.28 2.02 24.36
CA PHE A 107 -5.42 0.62 24.80
C PHE A 107 -4.05 0.01 25.06
N ASP A 108 -3.86 -0.53 26.26
CA ASP A 108 -2.58 -1.07 26.71
C ASP A 108 -2.45 -2.57 26.37
N CYS A 109 -1.76 -2.84 25.26
CA CYS A 109 -1.47 -4.20 24.81
C CYS A 109 -0.48 -4.97 25.70
N THR A 110 0.16 -4.34 26.69
CA THR A 110 1.07 -5.04 27.63
C THR A 110 0.33 -5.89 28.65
N THR A 111 -0.97 -5.62 28.85
CA THR A 111 -1.84 -6.34 29.81
C THR A 111 -2.59 -7.52 29.17
N ILE A 112 -2.36 -7.75 27.87
CA ILE A 112 -3.04 -8.76 27.08
C ILE A 112 -2.52 -10.15 27.38
N THR A 113 -3.42 -11.12 27.30
CA THR A 113 -3.10 -12.53 27.41
C THR A 113 -3.52 -13.28 26.16
N GLY A 114 -2.79 -14.33 25.81
CA GLY A 114 -3.15 -15.26 24.73
C GLY A 114 -2.60 -14.92 23.35
N ILE A 115 -2.03 -13.74 23.12
CA ILE A 115 -1.25 -13.38 21.92
C ILE A 115 -0.07 -12.44 22.26
N PRO A 116 0.97 -12.32 21.41
CA PRO A 116 2.00 -11.30 21.54
C PRO A 116 1.43 -9.87 21.57
N SER A 117 2.08 -8.98 22.32
CA SER A 117 1.68 -7.57 22.40
C SER A 117 1.74 -6.86 21.05
N THR A 118 2.66 -7.25 20.17
CA THR A 118 2.77 -6.73 18.79
C THR A 118 1.54 -7.08 17.94
N GLU A 119 1.01 -8.29 18.07
CA GLU A 119 -0.23 -8.68 17.39
C GLU A 119 -1.44 -7.94 17.95
N CYS A 120 -1.48 -7.70 19.27
CA CYS A 120 -2.50 -6.81 19.84
C CYS A 120 -2.39 -5.40 19.25
N SER A 121 -1.19 -4.82 19.18
CA SER A 121 -0.99 -3.47 18.61
C SER A 121 -1.49 -3.40 17.18
N ALA A 122 -1.23 -4.42 16.37
CA ALA A 122 -1.74 -4.53 15.00
C ALA A 122 -3.27 -4.60 14.90
N LEU A 123 -3.91 -5.32 15.81
CA LEU A 123 -5.38 -5.34 15.88
C LEU A 123 -5.90 -3.95 16.29
N ILE A 124 -5.33 -3.34 17.33
CA ILE A 124 -5.74 -2.01 17.81
C ILE A 124 -5.50 -0.92 16.77
N SER A 125 -4.44 -1.00 15.97
CA SER A 125 -4.19 -0.06 14.88
C SER A 125 -5.26 -0.20 13.81
N LEU A 126 -5.62 -1.43 13.39
CA LEU A 126 -6.74 -1.65 12.47
C LEU A 126 -8.04 -1.06 13.02
N TYR A 127 -8.32 -1.27 14.31
CA TYR A 127 -9.48 -0.68 14.98
C TYR A 127 -9.46 0.84 14.88
N SER A 128 -8.33 1.49 15.14
CA SER A 128 -8.23 2.95 15.09
C SER A 128 -8.34 3.50 13.66
N TYR A 129 -7.61 2.91 12.72
CA TYR A 129 -7.51 3.35 11.32
C TYR A 129 -8.81 3.16 10.54
N THR A 130 -9.68 2.25 10.97
CA THR A 130 -10.97 1.99 10.31
C THR A 130 -12.18 2.39 11.14
N LYS A 131 -12.00 3.32 12.11
CA LYS A 131 -13.06 3.88 12.94
C LYS A 131 -13.85 2.81 13.70
N GLY A 132 -13.14 1.98 14.45
CA GLY A 132 -13.63 0.81 15.19
C GLY A 132 -14.83 1.04 16.10
N SER A 133 -15.01 2.26 16.63
CA SER A 133 -16.17 2.62 17.42
C SER A 133 -17.48 2.70 16.61
N GLN A 134 -17.38 2.77 15.28
CA GLN A 134 -18.50 2.89 14.33
C GLN A 134 -18.76 1.60 13.52
N TRP A 135 -17.96 0.55 13.73
CA TRP A 135 -18.20 -0.76 13.12
C TRP A 135 -19.58 -1.30 13.51
N ARG A 136 -20.18 -2.14 12.65
CA ARG A 136 -21.46 -2.80 12.95
C ARG A 136 -21.35 -3.74 14.15
N ASN A 137 -20.23 -4.43 14.27
CA ASN A 137 -19.91 -5.32 15.37
C ASN A 137 -18.43 -5.18 15.75
N ASN A 138 -18.20 -4.63 16.93
CA ASN A 138 -16.89 -4.50 17.56
C ASN A 138 -16.87 -5.21 18.93
N THR A 139 -17.69 -6.25 19.12
CA THR A 139 -17.81 -6.95 20.40
C THR A 139 -16.43 -7.43 20.88
N GLY A 140 -16.09 -7.13 22.14
CA GLY A 140 -14.82 -7.50 22.78
C GLY A 140 -13.65 -6.55 22.48
N TRP A 141 -13.65 -5.89 21.32
CA TRP A 141 -12.57 -4.98 20.93
C TRP A 141 -12.41 -3.85 21.95
N LYS A 142 -11.18 -3.63 22.42
CA LYS A 142 -10.80 -2.63 23.45
C LYS A 142 -11.53 -2.76 24.79
N THR A 143 -12.30 -3.83 25.02
CA THR A 143 -13.06 -4.04 26.26
C THR A 143 -12.53 -5.20 27.09
N THR A 144 -11.96 -6.23 26.44
CA THR A 144 -11.34 -7.38 27.12
C THR A 144 -9.85 -7.46 26.84
N ASN A 145 -9.09 -8.11 27.73
CA ASN A 145 -7.67 -8.38 27.55
C ASN A 145 -7.38 -9.75 26.88
N THR A 146 -8.38 -10.32 26.18
CA THR A 146 -8.30 -11.61 25.48
C THR A 146 -8.69 -11.44 24.00
N PRO A 147 -7.78 -11.00 23.13
CA PRO A 147 -8.09 -10.68 21.73
C PRO A 147 -8.66 -11.84 20.93
N CYS A 148 -8.34 -13.08 21.29
CA CYS A 148 -8.88 -14.28 20.65
C CYS A 148 -10.40 -14.46 20.83
N ASN A 149 -11.02 -13.71 21.73
CA ASN A 149 -12.47 -13.67 21.92
C ASN A 149 -13.13 -12.44 21.27
N TRP A 150 -12.34 -11.55 20.65
CA TRP A 150 -12.88 -10.39 19.94
C TRP A 150 -13.60 -10.84 18.68
N TYR A 151 -14.68 -10.15 18.35
CA TYR A 151 -15.44 -10.45 17.15
C TYR A 151 -14.53 -10.47 15.92
N GLY A 152 -14.60 -11.57 15.16
CA GLY A 152 -13.83 -11.75 13.93
C GLY A 152 -12.39 -12.21 14.12
N VAL A 153 -11.87 -12.30 15.36
CA VAL A 153 -10.51 -12.76 15.63
C VAL A 153 -10.53 -14.25 15.98
N THR A 154 -9.61 -15.03 15.40
CA THR A 154 -9.37 -16.41 15.80
C THR A 154 -7.88 -16.62 15.98
N CYS A 155 -7.52 -17.28 17.08
CA CYS A 155 -6.13 -17.59 17.39
C CYS A 155 -5.88 -19.10 17.39
N GLU A 156 -4.67 -19.50 17.03
CA GLU A 156 -4.16 -20.86 17.21
C GLU A 156 -2.77 -20.78 17.83
N ASN A 157 -2.46 -21.63 18.81
CA ASN A 157 -1.15 -21.70 19.46
C ASN A 157 -0.61 -20.35 19.97
N GLY A 158 -1.51 -19.48 20.44
CA GLY A 158 -1.14 -18.17 20.97
C GLY A 158 -0.87 -17.10 19.91
N HIS A 159 -1.30 -17.28 18.67
CA HIS A 159 -1.16 -16.30 17.60
C HIS A 159 -2.45 -16.09 16.83
N VAL A 160 -2.70 -14.90 16.33
CA VAL A 160 -3.82 -14.61 15.42
C VAL A 160 -3.60 -15.33 14.08
N THR A 161 -4.52 -16.21 13.70
CA THR A 161 -4.45 -16.97 12.45
C THR A 161 -5.59 -16.65 11.49
N ARG A 162 -6.67 -16.04 11.96
CA ARG A 162 -7.77 -15.57 11.11
C ARG A 162 -8.33 -14.27 11.64
N LEU A 163 -8.49 -13.32 10.73
CA LEU A 163 -9.18 -12.06 10.95
C LEU A 163 -10.32 -11.95 9.92
N ASN A 164 -11.56 -11.99 10.40
CA ASN A 164 -12.76 -11.97 9.59
C ASN A 164 -13.72 -10.87 10.06
N LEU A 165 -13.65 -9.72 9.39
CA LEU A 165 -14.44 -8.51 9.67
C LEU A 165 -15.25 -8.09 8.44
N GLN A 166 -15.68 -9.06 7.62
CA GLN A 166 -16.52 -8.80 6.46
C GLN A 166 -17.86 -8.15 6.85
N TYR A 167 -18.45 -7.36 5.95
CA TYR A 167 -19.77 -6.73 6.13
C TYR A 167 -19.90 -5.91 7.43
N ASN A 168 -18.82 -5.26 7.88
CA ASN A 168 -18.74 -4.67 9.21
C ASN A 168 -18.61 -3.14 9.24
N ARG A 169 -18.68 -2.49 8.08
CA ARG A 169 -18.60 -1.03 7.91
C ARG A 169 -17.27 -0.45 8.40
N LEU A 170 -16.17 -1.17 8.18
CA LEU A 170 -14.82 -0.62 8.38
C LEU A 170 -14.63 0.54 7.38
N ASN A 171 -14.37 1.74 7.87
CA ASN A 171 -14.22 2.96 7.06
C ASN A 171 -12.92 3.65 7.42
N GLY A 172 -12.03 3.81 6.44
CA GLY A 172 -10.64 4.25 6.64
C GLY A 172 -9.70 3.32 5.88
N THR A 173 -8.51 3.08 6.40
CA THR A 173 -7.43 2.39 5.67
C THR A 173 -6.93 1.15 6.44
N ILE A 174 -6.28 0.24 5.73
CA ILE A 174 -5.67 -0.94 6.35
C ILE A 174 -4.34 -0.49 6.99
N SER A 175 -4.23 -0.55 8.32
CA SER A 175 -2.98 -0.18 8.99
C SER A 175 -1.85 -1.15 8.61
N TRP A 176 -0.67 -0.59 8.31
CA TRP A 176 0.54 -1.34 7.97
C TRP A 176 0.96 -2.34 9.05
N MET A 177 0.69 -2.04 10.32
CA MET A 177 1.03 -2.92 11.44
C MET A 177 0.40 -4.31 11.35
N LEU A 178 -0.62 -4.52 10.50
CA LEU A 178 -1.17 -5.85 10.24
C LEU A 178 -0.12 -6.86 9.74
N GLU A 179 1.02 -6.40 9.22
CA GLU A 179 2.18 -7.26 8.93
C GLU A 179 2.74 -7.98 10.18
N SER A 180 2.47 -7.45 11.38
CA SER A 180 2.88 -8.10 12.64
C SER A 180 2.11 -9.41 12.91
N LEU A 181 1.01 -9.67 12.20
CA LEU A 181 0.24 -10.91 12.29
C LEU A 181 0.92 -12.03 11.46
N SER A 182 2.17 -12.34 11.76
CA SER A 182 3.02 -13.27 10.96
C SER A 182 2.46 -14.69 10.78
N GLN A 183 1.56 -15.12 11.65
CA GLN A 183 0.89 -16.43 11.59
C GLN A 183 -0.49 -16.39 10.90
N LEU A 184 -0.87 -15.23 10.33
CA LEU A 184 -2.16 -15.04 9.70
C LEU A 184 -2.30 -15.94 8.46
N LYS A 185 -3.37 -16.75 8.46
CA LYS A 185 -3.74 -17.64 7.35
C LYS A 185 -4.92 -17.09 6.57
N VAL A 186 -5.80 -16.35 7.23
CA VAL A 186 -7.02 -15.82 6.63
C VAL A 186 -7.22 -14.35 6.99
N LEU A 187 -7.28 -13.51 5.96
CA LEU A 187 -7.68 -12.12 6.04
C LEU A 187 -8.95 -11.91 5.22
N ALA A 188 -10.07 -11.63 5.88
CA ALA A 188 -11.35 -11.37 5.22
C ALA A 188 -11.92 -10.02 5.69
N LEU A 189 -11.78 -9.00 4.85
CA LEU A 189 -12.25 -7.63 5.06
C LEU A 189 -13.22 -7.17 3.95
N ASN A 190 -13.77 -8.11 3.19
CA ASN A 190 -14.66 -7.82 2.07
C ASN A 190 -15.99 -7.18 2.48
N ASN A 191 -16.59 -6.42 1.57
CA ASN A 191 -17.84 -5.67 1.80
C ASN A 191 -17.74 -4.68 2.97
N ASN A 192 -16.73 -3.81 2.91
CA ASN A 192 -16.54 -2.70 3.83
C ASN A 192 -16.38 -1.39 3.03
N GLU A 193 -15.95 -0.32 3.69
CA GLU A 193 -15.72 1.00 3.12
C GLU A 193 -14.22 1.37 3.23
N ILE A 194 -13.35 0.36 3.08
CA ILE A 194 -11.90 0.53 3.24
C ILE A 194 -11.32 1.15 1.97
N GLY A 195 -10.61 2.26 2.09
CA GLY A 195 -9.87 2.92 1.02
C GLY A 195 -8.36 2.81 1.19
N GLY A 196 -7.61 3.63 0.43
CA GLY A 196 -6.15 3.64 0.43
C GLY A 196 -5.53 2.40 -0.24
N ASN A 197 -4.23 2.24 -0.05
CA ASN A 197 -3.46 1.14 -0.62
C ASN A 197 -3.52 -0.09 0.29
N ILE A 198 -3.25 -1.27 -0.26
CA ILE A 198 -3.00 -2.48 0.54
C ILE A 198 -1.55 -2.40 1.03
N PRO A 199 -1.28 -2.35 2.36
CA PRO A 199 0.09 -2.24 2.86
C PRO A 199 0.99 -3.36 2.34
N SER A 200 2.20 -3.01 1.91
CA SER A 200 3.15 -3.93 1.28
C SER A 200 3.47 -5.14 2.18
N GLY A 201 3.55 -4.92 3.49
CA GLY A 201 3.79 -5.96 4.50
C GLY A 201 2.78 -7.11 4.52
N ILE A 202 1.53 -6.89 4.05
CA ILE A 202 0.54 -7.97 3.92
C ILE A 202 1.01 -9.04 2.94
N TRP A 203 1.75 -8.65 1.90
CA TRP A 203 2.26 -9.56 0.88
C TRP A 203 3.47 -10.37 1.35
N ASN A 204 4.01 -10.08 2.55
CA ASN A 204 5.11 -10.81 3.19
C ASN A 204 4.62 -11.84 4.23
N LEU A 205 3.30 -12.01 4.38
CA LEU A 205 2.72 -12.97 5.32
C LEU A 205 2.70 -14.38 4.70
N ASP A 206 3.83 -15.09 4.77
CA ASP A 206 4.05 -16.43 4.18
C ASP A 206 3.00 -17.49 4.50
N ASN A 207 2.29 -17.32 5.62
CA ASN A 207 1.26 -18.26 6.08
C ASN A 207 -0.11 -18.03 5.44
N LEU A 208 -0.29 -16.95 4.67
CA LEU A 208 -1.57 -16.60 4.05
C LEU A 208 -2.03 -17.70 3.09
N ARG A 209 -3.30 -18.08 3.27
CA ARG A 209 -4.02 -19.05 2.43
C ARG A 209 -5.23 -18.42 1.75
N TYR A 210 -5.85 -17.45 2.42
CA TYR A 210 -7.05 -16.80 1.93
C TYR A 210 -6.99 -15.32 2.23
N ILE A 211 -7.06 -14.50 1.18
CA ILE A 211 -7.25 -13.07 1.29
C ILE A 211 -8.48 -12.66 0.50
N ASN A 212 -9.40 -11.96 1.16
CA ASN A 212 -10.59 -11.40 0.54
C ASN A 212 -10.79 -9.96 0.98
N LEU A 213 -10.49 -9.07 0.06
CA LEU A 213 -10.61 -7.62 0.19
C LEU A 213 -11.63 -7.05 -0.81
N ALA A 214 -12.39 -7.92 -1.48
CA ALA A 214 -13.34 -7.52 -2.52
C ALA A 214 -14.46 -6.62 -1.98
N ASN A 215 -15.04 -5.77 -2.84
CA ASN A 215 -16.10 -4.82 -2.48
C ASN A 215 -15.63 -3.83 -1.40
N ASN A 216 -14.60 -3.06 -1.73
CA ASN A 216 -14.07 -1.95 -0.94
C ASN A 216 -13.76 -0.78 -1.90
N GLN A 217 -12.96 0.18 -1.45
CA GLN A 217 -12.52 1.36 -2.20
C GLN A 217 -10.99 1.39 -2.38
N LEU A 218 -10.34 0.23 -2.27
CA LEU A 218 -8.87 0.09 -2.29
C LEU A 218 -8.29 0.58 -3.62
N ARG A 219 -7.10 1.15 -3.58
CA ARG A 219 -6.36 1.66 -4.76
C ARG A 219 -4.91 1.13 -4.74
N GLY A 220 -4.10 1.63 -5.67
CA GLY A 220 -2.71 1.22 -5.87
C GLY A 220 -2.58 -0.01 -6.74
N SER A 221 -1.33 -0.43 -6.96
CA SER A 221 -0.97 -1.59 -7.76
C SER A 221 -0.92 -2.88 -6.95
N ILE A 222 -1.05 -4.01 -7.65
CA ILE A 222 -0.75 -5.33 -7.08
C ILE A 222 0.77 -5.54 -7.16
N PRO A 223 1.50 -5.70 -6.03
CA PRO A 223 2.95 -5.72 -6.04
C PRO A 223 3.52 -7.04 -6.57
N THR A 224 4.68 -6.97 -7.22
CA THR A 224 5.35 -8.14 -7.82
C THR A 224 5.82 -9.16 -6.79
N GLU A 225 6.13 -8.69 -5.59
CA GLU A 225 6.67 -9.43 -4.46
C GLU A 225 5.73 -10.56 -4.04
N MET A 226 4.41 -10.42 -4.24
CA MET A 226 3.44 -11.41 -3.78
C MET A 226 3.59 -12.81 -4.39
N GLY A 227 4.35 -12.96 -5.47
CA GLY A 227 4.56 -14.24 -6.16
C GLY A 227 5.24 -15.33 -5.31
N HIS A 228 5.82 -14.99 -4.16
CA HIS A 228 6.42 -15.96 -3.24
C HIS A 228 5.40 -16.66 -2.32
N LEU A 229 4.15 -16.17 -2.23
CA LEU A 229 3.08 -16.69 -1.36
C LEU A 229 2.52 -18.03 -1.85
N SER A 230 3.38 -19.05 -1.95
CA SER A 230 3.08 -20.37 -2.51
C SER A 230 1.97 -21.14 -1.77
N GLN A 231 1.60 -20.73 -0.55
CA GLN A 231 0.50 -21.31 0.22
C GLN A 231 -0.87 -20.69 -0.09
N LEU A 232 -0.90 -19.60 -0.86
CA LEU A 232 -2.13 -18.85 -1.15
C LEU A 232 -3.07 -19.68 -2.03
N GLN A 233 -4.32 -19.83 -1.58
CA GLN A 233 -5.37 -20.61 -2.23
C GLN A 233 -6.46 -19.71 -2.82
N SER A 234 -6.69 -18.54 -2.23
CA SER A 234 -7.68 -17.59 -2.71
C SER A 234 -7.20 -16.14 -2.58
N LEU A 235 -7.28 -15.42 -3.68
CA LEU A 235 -6.97 -14.00 -3.81
C LEU A 235 -8.19 -13.29 -4.43
N LEU A 236 -8.98 -12.62 -3.59
CA LEU A 236 -10.21 -11.96 -3.99
C LEU A 236 -10.07 -10.46 -3.77
N LEU A 237 -9.79 -9.73 -4.85
CA LEU A 237 -9.58 -8.28 -4.87
C LEU A 237 -10.62 -7.55 -5.75
N GLY A 238 -11.59 -8.26 -6.31
CA GLY A 238 -12.58 -7.68 -7.22
C GLY A 238 -13.44 -6.57 -6.60
N ASN A 239 -13.98 -5.70 -7.45
CA ASN A 239 -14.79 -4.55 -7.07
C ASN A 239 -14.05 -3.61 -6.09
N ASN A 240 -12.96 -3.03 -6.59
CA ASN A 240 -12.13 -2.01 -5.95
C ASN A 240 -11.68 -0.99 -7.02
N ASN A 241 -10.77 -0.07 -6.68
CA ASN A 241 -10.15 0.89 -7.60
C ASN A 241 -8.64 0.59 -7.80
N LEU A 242 -8.24 -0.68 -7.75
CA LEU A 242 -6.85 -1.08 -8.01
C LEU A 242 -6.49 -0.77 -9.47
N HIS A 243 -5.24 -0.37 -9.72
CA HIS A 243 -4.81 0.06 -11.06
C HIS A 243 -3.37 -0.39 -11.36
N GLY A 244 -2.93 -0.15 -12.59
CA GLY A 244 -1.60 -0.56 -13.07
C GLY A 244 -1.55 -2.02 -13.52
N ASP A 245 -0.34 -2.51 -13.77
CA ASP A 245 -0.12 -3.85 -14.29
C ASP A 245 -0.41 -4.94 -13.26
N ILE A 246 -1.09 -6.01 -13.70
CA ILE A 246 -1.13 -7.27 -12.97
C ILE A 246 0.25 -7.91 -13.09
N PRO A 247 0.94 -8.22 -11.97
CA PRO A 247 2.31 -8.69 -12.05
C PRO A 247 2.38 -10.14 -12.54
N VAL A 248 3.30 -10.43 -13.46
CA VAL A 248 3.53 -11.79 -14.01
C VAL A 248 3.82 -12.82 -12.92
N SER A 249 4.34 -12.39 -11.77
CA SER A 249 4.64 -13.25 -10.63
C SER A 249 3.41 -13.98 -10.06
N LEU A 250 2.17 -13.56 -10.37
CA LEU A 250 0.95 -14.32 -10.03
C LEU A 250 0.98 -15.76 -10.55
N VAL A 251 1.64 -16.03 -11.69
CA VAL A 251 1.73 -17.38 -12.25
C VAL A 251 2.49 -18.36 -11.33
N ASN A 252 3.27 -17.84 -10.37
CA ASN A 252 4.02 -18.66 -9.41
C ASN A 252 3.16 -19.16 -8.23
N LEU A 253 1.92 -18.66 -8.10
CA LEU A 253 0.98 -19.05 -7.04
C LEU A 253 0.33 -20.40 -7.36
N ASN A 254 1.13 -21.47 -7.30
CA ASN A 254 0.75 -22.82 -7.75
C ASN A 254 -0.43 -23.46 -7.00
N ASN A 255 -0.75 -22.96 -5.79
CA ASN A 255 -1.89 -23.44 -5.00
C ASN A 255 -3.15 -22.59 -5.17
N LEU A 256 -3.11 -21.54 -5.99
CA LEU A 256 -4.21 -20.61 -6.14
C LEU A 256 -5.35 -21.26 -6.93
N SER A 257 -6.49 -21.44 -6.28
CA SER A 257 -7.70 -22.00 -6.89
C SER A 257 -8.83 -20.98 -7.04
N GLY A 258 -8.78 -19.90 -6.28
CA GLY A 258 -9.75 -18.80 -6.34
C GLY A 258 -9.06 -17.48 -6.67
N LEU A 259 -9.37 -16.91 -7.82
CA LEU A 259 -8.91 -15.59 -8.22
C LEU A 259 -10.10 -14.74 -8.65
N SER A 260 -10.21 -13.54 -8.11
CA SER A 260 -11.09 -12.51 -8.66
C SER A 260 -10.39 -11.16 -8.60
N LEU A 261 -10.16 -10.60 -9.79
CA LEU A 261 -9.62 -9.26 -10.03
C LEU A 261 -10.63 -8.37 -10.77
N ASP A 262 -11.87 -8.86 -10.92
CA ASP A 262 -12.90 -8.21 -11.73
C ASP A 262 -13.26 -6.83 -11.16
N ILE A 263 -13.69 -5.90 -12.01
CA ILE A 263 -14.18 -4.59 -11.58
C ILE A 263 -13.08 -3.84 -10.81
N ASN A 264 -12.02 -3.49 -11.53
CA ASN A 264 -10.89 -2.64 -11.12
C ASN A 264 -10.44 -1.81 -12.35
N HIS A 265 -9.23 -1.24 -12.32
CA HIS A 265 -8.57 -0.53 -13.42
C HIS A 265 -7.23 -1.20 -13.80
N LEU A 266 -7.18 -2.53 -13.74
CA LEU A 266 -5.95 -3.30 -13.93
C LEU A 266 -5.67 -3.58 -15.41
N GLU A 267 -4.41 -3.66 -15.76
CA GLU A 267 -3.95 -3.99 -17.12
C GLU A 267 -3.03 -5.23 -17.08
N ALA A 268 -2.94 -5.98 -18.19
CA ALA A 268 -1.96 -7.05 -18.29
C ALA A 268 -1.41 -7.14 -19.71
N HIS A 269 -0.09 -7.15 -19.80
CA HIS A 269 0.64 -7.12 -21.07
C HIS A 269 1.53 -8.35 -21.29
N ASP A 270 1.77 -9.14 -20.23
CA ASP A 270 2.69 -10.27 -20.28
C ASP A 270 2.07 -11.51 -20.98
N PRO A 271 2.73 -12.07 -22.02
CA PRO A 271 2.21 -13.22 -22.78
C PRO A 271 2.05 -14.52 -21.99
N ALA A 272 2.80 -14.70 -20.89
CA ALA A 272 2.65 -15.86 -20.01
C ALA A 272 1.51 -15.66 -19.00
N LEU A 273 1.29 -14.41 -18.58
CA LEU A 273 0.25 -14.05 -17.62
C LEU A 273 -1.16 -14.14 -18.22
N ILE A 274 -1.38 -13.60 -19.42
CA ILE A 274 -2.74 -13.49 -20.01
C ILE A 274 -3.45 -14.85 -20.13
N PRO A 275 -2.84 -15.92 -20.68
CA PRO A 275 -3.48 -17.24 -20.74
C PRO A 275 -3.77 -17.82 -19.35
N TRP A 276 -2.89 -17.55 -18.38
CA TRP A 276 -3.08 -17.98 -17.01
C TRP A 276 -4.27 -17.26 -16.36
N LEU A 277 -4.40 -15.94 -16.54
CA LEU A 277 -5.55 -15.16 -16.06
C LEU A 277 -6.85 -15.62 -16.71
N ASN A 278 -6.84 -15.89 -18.02
CA ASN A 278 -8.02 -16.38 -18.75
C ASN A 278 -8.54 -17.72 -18.22
N ASN A 279 -7.68 -18.53 -17.60
CA ASN A 279 -8.08 -19.79 -16.96
C ASN A 279 -8.57 -19.59 -15.52
N HIS A 280 -7.95 -18.69 -14.75
CA HIS A 280 -8.22 -18.53 -13.30
C HIS A 280 -9.28 -17.46 -12.98
N ASN A 281 -9.38 -16.41 -13.79
CA ASN A 281 -10.42 -15.39 -13.70
C ASN A 281 -10.88 -14.96 -15.12
N PRO A 282 -11.69 -15.74 -15.83
CA PRO A 282 -12.00 -15.52 -17.25
C PRO A 282 -12.66 -14.18 -17.61
N SER A 283 -13.24 -13.48 -16.63
CA SER A 283 -13.88 -12.17 -16.81
C SER A 283 -12.97 -10.98 -16.54
N TRP A 284 -11.71 -11.21 -16.13
CA TRP A 284 -10.81 -10.15 -15.65
C TRP A 284 -10.74 -8.99 -16.63
N GLU A 285 -10.40 -9.23 -17.90
CA GLU A 285 -10.18 -8.19 -18.91
C GLU A 285 -11.44 -7.37 -19.19
N LYS A 286 -12.60 -8.04 -19.30
CA LYS A 286 -13.87 -7.40 -19.71
C LYS A 286 -14.49 -6.52 -18.64
N THR A 287 -14.06 -6.68 -17.40
CA THR A 287 -14.63 -6.01 -16.24
C THR A 287 -13.78 -4.87 -15.74
N GLN A 288 -12.60 -4.63 -16.33
CA GLN A 288 -11.79 -3.47 -15.98
C GLN A 288 -12.41 -2.21 -16.58
N THR A 289 -12.41 -1.13 -15.80
CA THR A 289 -12.74 0.20 -16.29
C THR A 289 -11.46 0.96 -16.60
N PRO A 290 -11.42 1.74 -17.69
CA PRO A 290 -10.28 2.61 -17.97
C PRO A 290 -9.94 3.50 -16.76
N PRO A 291 -8.66 3.81 -16.52
CA PRO A 291 -8.24 4.73 -15.46
C PRO A 291 -8.78 6.15 -15.65
#